data_AF-A0A920R6D8-F1
#
_entry.id   AF-A0A920R6D8-F1
#
_cell.length_a   1.000
_cell.length_b   1.000
_cell.length_c   1.000
_cell.angle_alpha   90.00
_cell.angle_beta   90.00
_cell.angle_gamma   90.00
#
_symmetry.space_group_name_H-M   'P 1'
#
loop_
_entity.id
_entity.type
_entity.pdbx_description
1 polymer ?
#
loop_
_entity_poly.entity_id
_entity_poly.type
_entity_poly.pdbx_seq_one_letter_code
_entity_poly.pdbx_strand_id
1 'polypeptide(L)' 'MKNDAIVDKALDVKFADLKKLVSGYGSLIVAYSGGVDSTFLAAVAHEVLGANTLSVTSRSPSVAPRSLKQQ' A
#
# COMPACT_ATOMS: atom_id res chain seq x y z
N MET A 1 26.54 9.22 -8.39
CA MET A 1 26.14 10.58 -8.86
C MET A 1 25.22 10.55 -10.09
N LYS A 2 25.61 10.08 -11.29
CA LYS A 2 24.65 10.02 -12.44
C LYS A 2 23.57 8.94 -12.28
N ASN A 3 23.87 7.85 -11.60
CA ASN A 3 22.95 6.72 -11.43
C ASN A 3 21.81 7.04 -10.44
N ASP A 4 22.12 7.80 -9.39
CA ASP A 4 21.17 8.12 -8.31
C ASP A 4 20.02 8.99 -8.84
N ALA A 5 20.34 10.03 -9.62
CA ALA A 5 19.34 10.91 -10.24
C ALA A 5 18.43 10.20 -11.27
N ILE A 6 18.93 9.15 -11.94
CA ILE A 6 18.13 8.34 -12.86
C ILE A 6 17.18 7.44 -12.08
N VAL A 7 17.65 6.83 -10.98
CA VAL A 7 16.83 6.00 -10.09
C VAL A 7 15.73 6.83 -9.44
N ASP A 8 16.05 8.03 -8.94
CA ASP A 8 15.08 8.94 -8.32
C ASP A 8 13.96 9.30 -9.29
N LYS A 9 14.32 9.69 -10.52
CA LYS A 9 13.32 10.02 -11.56
C LYS A 9 12.46 8.80 -11.93
N ALA A 10 13.04 7.60 -11.96
CA ALA A 10 12.29 6.39 -12.24
C ALA A 10 11.33 6.01 -11.10
N LEU A 11 11.70 6.26 -9.84
CA LEU A 11 10.85 6.05 -8.67
C LEU A 11 9.67 7.02 -8.65
N ASP A 12 9.89 8.29 -8.97
CA ASP A 12 8.82 9.29 -9.07
C ASP A 12 7.77 8.87 -10.11
N VAL A 13 8.21 8.39 -11.27
CA VAL A 13 7.31 7.91 -12.33
C VAL A 13 6.51 6.70 -11.86
N LYS A 14 7.16 5.69 -11.27
CA LYS A 14 6.45 4.51 -10.74
C LYS A 14 5.43 4.87 -9.66
N PHE A 15 5.76 5.83 -8.81
CA PHE A 15 4.86 6.28 -7.76
C PHE A 15 3.64 7.04 -8.33
N ALA A 16 3.86 7.89 -9.33
CA ALA A 16 2.78 8.56 -10.05
C ALA A 16 1.85 7.57 -10.78
N ASP A 17 2.43 6.56 -11.43
CA ASP A 17 1.67 5.51 -12.11
C ASP A 17 0.83 4.68 -11.13
N LEU A 18 1.38 4.35 -9.95
CA LEU A 18 0.64 3.68 -8.88
C LEU A 18 -0.57 4.51 -8.44
N LYS A 19 -0.39 5.81 -8.14
CA LYS A 19 -1.50 6.68 -7.73
C LYS A 19 -2.56 6.79 -8.81
N LYS A 20 -2.15 6.90 -10.08
CA LYS A 20 -3.06 6.94 -11.22
C LYS A 20 -3.88 5.65 -11.32
N LEU A 21 -3.22 4.50 -11.23
CA LEU A 21 -3.87 3.19 -11.27
C LEU A 21 -4.88 3.04 -10.12
N VAL A 22 -4.49 3.40 -8.90
CA VAL A 22 -5.37 3.37 -7.73
C VAL A 22 -6.59 4.29 -7.92
N SER A 23 -6.38 5.53 -8.38
CA SER A 23 -7.47 6.48 -8.61
C SER A 23 -8.49 5.97 -9.63
N GLY A 24 -8.05 5.16 -10.60
CA GLY A 24 -8.90 4.60 -11.65
C GLY A 24 -9.92 3.56 -11.16
N TYR A 25 -9.77 3.00 -9.95
CA TYR A 25 -10.71 2.01 -9.41
C TYR A 25 -11.94 2.61 -8.72
N GLY A 26 -11.87 3.86 -8.26
CA GLY A 26 -12.95 4.53 -7.50
C GLY A 26 -13.16 4.01 -6.06
N SER A 27 -12.92 2.73 -5.80
CA SER A 27 -12.84 2.12 -4.46
C SER A 27 -11.90 0.91 -4.45
N LEU A 28 -11.29 0.58 -3.31
CA LEU A 28 -10.30 -0.51 -3.21
C LEU A 28 -10.34 -1.25 -1.86
N ILE A 29 -10.22 -2.58 -1.90
CA ILE A 29 -9.93 -3.39 -0.71
C ILE A 29 -8.47 -3.87 -0.78
N VAL A 30 -7.71 -3.65 0.29
CA VAL A 30 -6.31 -4.09 0.40
C VAL A 30 -6.20 -5.25 1.39
N ALA A 31 -5.68 -6.39 0.96
CA ALA A 31 -5.31 -7.48 1.85
C ALA A 31 -4.05 -7.09 2.65
N TYR A 32 -4.22 -6.77 3.93
CA TYR A 32 -3.19 -6.23 4.81
C TYR A 32 -2.59 -7.34 5.68
N SER A 33 -1.33 -7.69 5.42
CA SER A 33 -0.59 -8.72 6.18
C SER A 33 0.26 -8.15 7.32
N GLY A 34 0.44 -6.82 7.37
CA GLY A 34 1.37 -6.13 8.26
C GLY A 34 2.79 -6.00 7.69
N GLY A 35 3.07 -6.56 6.51
CA GLY A 35 4.33 -6.36 5.81
C GLY A 35 4.44 -4.96 5.18
N VAL A 36 5.68 -4.53 4.88
CA VAL A 36 5.96 -3.19 4.32
C VAL A 36 5.21 -2.94 3.01
N ASP A 37 5.11 -3.93 2.13
CA ASP A 37 4.42 -3.78 0.83
C ASP A 37 2.92 -3.53 1.00
N SER A 38 2.26 -4.38 1.80
CA SER A 38 0.82 -4.23 2.07
C SER A 38 0.50 -2.96 2.84
N THR A 39 1.43 -2.50 3.68
CA THR A 39 1.30 -1.24 4.43
C THR A 39 1.46 -0.03 3.55
N PHE A 40 2.49 -0.04 2.69
CA PHE A 40 2.69 1.00 1.70
C PHE A 40 1.48 1.13 0.76
N LEU A 41 0.98 0.00 0.23
CA LEU A 41 -0.19 0.01 -0.64
C LEU A 41 -1.45 0.50 0.08
N ALA A 42 -1.69 0.08 1.32
CA ALA A 42 -2.81 0.57 2.13
C ALA A 42 -2.75 2.08 2.36
N ALA A 43 -1.55 2.61 2.69
CA ALA A 43 -1.35 4.04 2.89
C ALA A 43 -1.59 4.84 1.60
N VAL A 44 -1.03 4.41 0.47
CA VAL A 44 -1.24 5.08 -0.84
C VAL A 44 -2.69 5.00 -1.27
N ALA A 45 -3.34 3.86 -1.09
CA ALA A 45 -4.75 3.70 -1.44
C ALA A 45 -5.66 4.60 -0.59
N HIS A 46 -5.36 4.76 0.69
CA HIS A 46 -6.08 5.71 1.55
C HIS A 46 -5.76 7.17 1.18
N GLU A 47 -4.51 7.50 0.83
CA GLU A 47 -4.14 8.84 0.38
C GLU A 47 -4.91 9.25 -0.89
N VAL A 48 -5.08 8.33 -1.84
CA VAL A 48 -5.70 8.62 -3.15
C VAL A 48 -7.23 8.58 -3.11
N LEU A 49 -7.83 7.60 -2.42
CA LEU A 49 -9.28 7.34 -2.44
C LEU A 49 -9.99 7.65 -1.11
N GLY A 50 -9.25 7.98 -0.05
CA GLY A 50 -9.78 8.35 1.26
C GLY A 50 -10.65 7.26 1.88
N ALA A 51 -11.91 7.61 2.18
CA ALA A 51 -12.89 6.72 2.79
C ALA A 51 -13.36 5.59 1.87
N ASN A 52 -13.06 5.64 0.56
CA ASN A 52 -13.43 4.59 -0.39
C ASN A 52 -12.42 3.43 -0.41
N THR A 53 -11.59 3.31 0.63
CA THR A 53 -10.57 2.26 0.78
C THR A 53 -10.78 1.51 2.08
N LEU A 54 -10.63 0.18 2.03
CA LEU A 54 -10.67 -0.68 3.21
C LEU A 54 -9.45 -1.61 3.24
N SER A 55 -8.70 -1.61 4.33
CA SER A 55 -7.62 -2.59 4.56
C SER A 55 -8.10 -3.71 5.46
N VAL A 56 -7.89 -4.96 5.03
CA VAL A 56 -8.43 -6.16 5.70
C VAL A 56 -7.30 -7.12 6.04
N THR A 57 -7.17 -7.48 7.31
CA THR A 57 -6.28 -8.55 7.76
C THR A 57 -7.07 -9.82 8.01
N SER A 58 -6.63 -10.93 7.42
CA SER A 58 -7.20 -12.23 7.72
C SER A 58 -6.75 -12.71 9.10
N ARG A 59 -7.72 -13.09 9.94
CA ARG A 59 -7.45 -13.80 11.19
C ARG A 59 -7.71 -15.28 10.97
N SER A 60 -6.65 -16.05 10.74
CA SER A 60 -6.73 -17.52 10.73
C SER A 60 -6.22 -18.07 12.06
N PRO A 61 -6.81 -19.15 12.61
CA PRO A 61 -6.26 -19.86 13.77
C PRO A 61 -4.79 -20.28 13.61
N SER A 62 -4.30 -20.37 12.37
CA SER A 62 -2.90 -20.70 12.04
C SER A 62 -1.94 -19.49 12.08
N VAL A 63 -2.45 -18.26 12.24
CA VAL A 63 -1.64 -17.04 12.34
C VAL A 63 -1.43 -16.72 13.82
N ALA A 64 -0.17 -16.75 14.27
CA ALA A 64 0.18 -16.57 15.68
C ALA A 64 -0.40 -15.24 16.26
N PRO A 65 -1.03 -15.26 17.44
CA PRO A 65 -1.72 -14.09 18.03
C PRO A 65 -0.85 -12.85 18.25
N ARG A 66 0.48 -12.99 18.22
CA ARG A 66 1.44 -11.93 18.54
C ARG A 66 1.52 -10.84 17.48
N SER A 67 1.12 -11.11 16.23
CA SER A 67 1.10 -10.15 15.13
C SER A 67 -0.03 -9.11 15.23
N LEU A 68 -0.89 -9.20 16.26
CA LEU A 68 -2.11 -8.39 16.40
C LEU A 68 -2.01 -7.28 17.46
N LYS A 69 -0.85 -7.12 18.13
CA LYS A 69 -0.64 -6.03 19.10
C LYS A 69 0.28 -4.95 18.54
N GLN A 70 -0.34 -3.97 17.88
CA GLN A 70 -0.10 -2.52 17.95
C GLN A 70 -0.77 -1.88 16.72
N GLN A 71 -2.01 -1.45 16.90
CA GLN A 71 -2.67 -0.42 16.10
C GLN A 71 -3.01 0.73 17.04
#